data_AF-A0A4Q8R131-F1
#
_entry.id   AF-A0A4Q8R131-F1
#
_cell.length_a   1.000
_cell.length_b   1.000
_cell.length_c   1.000
_cell.angle_alpha   90.00
_cell.angle_beta   90.00
_cell.angle_gamma   90.00
#
_symmetry.space_group_name_H-M   'P 1'
#
loop_
_entity.id
_entity.type
_entity.pdbx_description
1 polymer ?
#
loop_
_entity_poly.entity_id
_entity_poly.type
_entity_poly.pdbx_seq_one_letter_code
_entity_poly.pdbx_strand_id
1 'polypeptide(L)'
;MSGDSPTLVEMLKQRLLVVQEISSAQSRNLLNRQLGGGAEFEIQRIEREIAATGASHALAAALEDARGRLQNANAKMAVCDAHCAALERRLEELDGWIAAAGERIRM
;
A
#
# COMPACT_ATOMS: atom_id res chain seq x y z
N MET A 1 -22.91 -29.67 -9.98
CA MET A 1 -23.06 -28.46 -9.15
C MET A 1 -23.24 -27.29 -10.11
N SER A 2 -24.48 -26.87 -10.32
CA SER A 2 -24.81 -25.73 -11.17
C SER A 2 -24.52 -24.46 -10.38
N GLY A 3 -23.26 -24.00 -10.40
CA GLY A 3 -22.90 -22.72 -9.82
C GLY A 3 -23.43 -21.63 -10.72
N ASP A 4 -24.52 -20.97 -10.31
CA ASP A 4 -25.04 -19.81 -11.02
C ASP A 4 -23.90 -18.80 -11.21
N SER A 5 -23.56 -18.53 -12.47
CA SER A 5 -22.56 -17.53 -12.80
C SER A 5 -23.03 -16.19 -12.24
N PRO A 6 -22.18 -15.43 -11.51
CA PRO A 6 -22.57 -14.14 -10.97
C PRO A 6 -23.12 -13.25 -12.08
N THR A 7 -24.25 -12.60 -11.81
CA THR A 7 -24.87 -11.68 -12.78
C THR A 7 -23.91 -10.52 -13.08
N LEU A 8 -24.08 -9.87 -14.24
CA LEU A 8 -23.30 -8.69 -14.61
C LEU A 8 -23.30 -7.61 -13.51
N VAL A 9 -24.44 -7.40 -12.87
CA VAL A 9 -24.59 -6.46 -11.75
C VAL A 9 -23.73 -6.87 -10.56
N GLU A 10 -23.67 -8.16 -10.24
CA GLU A 10 -22.86 -8.65 -9.14
C GLU A 10 -21.35 -8.53 -9.43
N MET A 11 -20.93 -8.80 -10.66
CA MET A 11 -19.54 -8.58 -11.08
C MET A 11 -19.16 -7.09 -11.00
N LEU A 12 -20.04 -6.18 -11.40
CA LEU A 12 -19.82 -4.73 -11.26
C LEU A 12 -19.72 -4.28 -9.80
N LYS A 13 -20.52 -4.87 -8.89
CA LYS A 13 -20.39 -4.62 -7.45
C LYS A 13 -19.04 -5.09 -6.92
N GLN A 14 -18.61 -6.30 -7.28
CA GLN A 14 -17.29 -6.80 -6.88
C GLN A 14 -16.17 -5.90 -7.41
N ARG A 15 -16.26 -5.44 -8.66
CA ARG A 15 -15.32 -4.49 -9.25
C ARG A 15 -15.22 -3.20 -8.44
N LEU A 16 -16.36 -2.63 -8.03
CA LEU A 16 -16.40 -1.43 -7.22
C LEU A 16 -15.74 -1.64 -5.85
N LEU A 17 -15.99 -2.78 -5.20
CA LEU A 17 -15.35 -3.14 -3.93
C LEU A 17 -13.82 -3.23 -4.07
N VAL A 18 -13.33 -3.91 -5.10
CA VAL A 18 -11.89 -4.02 -5.37
C VAL A 18 -11.25 -2.64 -5.56
N VAL A 19 -11.89 -1.73 -6.33
CA VAL A 19 -11.40 -0.36 -6.52
C VAL A 19 -11.36 0.42 -5.20
N GLN A 20 -12.37 0.25 -4.34
CA GLN A 20 -12.38 0.88 -3.01
C GLN A 20 -11.25 0.34 -2.12
N GLU A 21 -10.98 -0.96 -2.17
CA GLU A 21 -9.89 -1.59 -1.43
C GLU A 21 -8.51 -1.13 -1.92
N ILE A 22 -8.33 -0.98 -3.24
CA ILE A 22 -7.10 -0.41 -3.83
C ILE A 22 -6.87 0.99 -3.29
N SER A 23 -7.89 1.85 -3.34
CA SER A 23 -7.80 3.23 -2.82
C SER A 23 -7.43 3.25 -1.33
N SER A 24 -8.03 2.35 -0.53
CA SER A 24 -7.70 2.23 0.89
C SER A 24 -6.25 1.78 1.12
N ALA A 25 -5.75 0.82 0.34
CA ALA A 25 -4.38 0.34 0.43
C ALA A 25 -3.37 1.41 -0.01
N GLN A 26 -3.66 2.16 -1.08
CA GLN A 26 -2.83 3.28 -1.55
C GLN A 26 -2.78 4.43 -0.54
N SER A 27 -3.91 4.77 0.09
CA SER A 27 -3.96 5.78 1.15
C SER A 27 -3.10 5.39 2.36
N ARG A 28 -3.16 4.11 2.77
CA ARG A 28 -2.27 3.58 3.81
C ARG A 28 -0.80 3.62 3.40
N ASN A 29 -0.50 3.33 2.13
CA ASN A 29 0.87 3.44 1.61
C ASN A 29 1.38 4.89 1.70
N LEU A 30 0.57 5.86 1.27
CA LEU A 30 0.90 7.29 1.37
C LEU A 30 1.20 7.72 2.80
N LEU A 31 0.40 7.27 3.78
CA LEU A 31 0.67 7.51 5.20
C LEU A 31 2.03 6.95 5.62
N ASN A 32 2.33 5.68 5.27
CA ASN A 32 3.63 5.09 5.62
C ASN A 32 4.79 5.82 4.95
N ARG A 33 4.62 6.32 3.71
CA ARG A 33 5.60 7.16 3.03
C ARG A 33 5.86 8.46 3.76
N GLN A 34 4.81 9.13 4.26
CA GLN A 34 4.95 10.36 5.06
C GLN A 34 5.67 10.09 6.38
N LEU A 35 5.34 8.99 7.06
CA LEU A 35 6.02 8.58 8.29
C LEU A 35 7.49 8.23 8.05
N GLY A 36 7.79 7.50 6.97
CA GLY A 36 9.15 7.16 6.56
C GLY A 36 9.97 8.40 6.25
N GLY A 37 9.43 9.33 5.44
CA GLY A 37 10.10 10.59 5.14
C GLY A 37 10.38 11.44 6.38
N GLY A 38 9.43 11.49 7.33
CA GLY A 38 9.66 12.13 8.63
C GLY A 38 10.82 11.53 9.41
N ALA A 39 10.92 10.20 9.45
CA ALA A 39 12.03 9.49 10.09
C ALA A 39 13.37 9.73 9.36
N GLU A 40 13.39 9.78 8.03
CA GLU A 40 14.60 10.11 7.25
C GLU A 40 15.12 11.51 7.55
N PHE A 41 14.23 12.51 7.60
CA PHE A 41 14.61 13.88 7.97
C PHE A 41 15.20 13.95 9.38
N GLU A 42 14.64 13.19 10.32
CA GLU A 42 15.12 13.12 11.68
C GLU A 42 16.49 12.44 11.79
N ILE A 43 16.70 11.33 11.07
CA ILE A 43 18.01 10.66 10.96
C ILE A 43 19.06 11.66 10.48
N GLN A 44 18.81 12.36 9.36
CA GLN A 44 19.76 13.33 8.81
C GLN A 44 20.03 14.50 9.77
N ARG A 45 19.00 14.94 10.51
CA ARG A 45 19.16 15.97 11.55
C ARG A 45 20.09 15.48 12.66
N ILE A 46 19.86 14.28 13.19
CA ILE A 46 20.65 13.70 14.27
C ILE A 46 22.09 13.42 13.80
N GLU A 47 22.28 12.90 12.59
CA GLU A 47 23.62 12.66 12.03
C GLU A 47 24.43 13.95 11.89
N ARG A 48 23.79 15.05 11.46
CA ARG A 48 24.44 16.38 11.44
C ARG A 48 24.79 16.88 12.83
N GLU A 49 23.91 16.65 13.81
CA GLU A 49 24.17 17.02 15.21
C GLU A 49 25.35 16.25 15.78
N ILE A 50 25.40 14.94 15.57
CA ILE A 50 26.54 14.08 15.94
C ILE A 50 27.84 14.56 15.29
N ALA A 51 27.80 14.93 14.00
CA ALA A 51 28.97 15.45 13.30
C ALA A 51 29.46 16.79 13.88
N ALA A 52 28.55 17.62 14.39
CA ALA A 52 28.86 18.94 14.94
C ALA A 52 29.32 18.90 16.41
N THR A 53 28.71 18.05 17.24
CA THR A 53 28.88 18.06 18.70
C THR A 53 29.52 16.78 19.26
N GLY A 54 29.74 15.78 18.40
CA GLY A 54 30.17 14.45 18.81
C GLY A 54 28.99 13.55 19.17
N ALA A 55 29.24 12.24 19.19
CA ALA A 55 28.22 11.26 19.56
C ALA A 55 27.96 11.29 21.08
N SER A 56 26.69 11.40 21.46
CA SER A 56 26.24 11.16 22.83
C SER A 56 25.35 9.91 22.87
N HIS A 57 25.21 9.31 24.05
CA HIS A 57 24.32 8.16 24.22
C HIS A 57 22.87 8.49 23.86
N ALA A 58 22.42 9.71 24.18
CA ALA A 58 21.08 10.18 23.84
C ALA A 58 20.89 10.31 22.31
N LEU A 59 21.88 10.85 21.59
CA LEU A 59 21.84 10.96 20.13
C LEU A 59 21.88 9.58 19.46
N ALA A 60 22.69 8.66 19.97
CA ALA A 60 22.73 7.28 19.47
C ALA A 60 21.39 6.57 19.66
N ALA A 61 20.77 6.70 20.83
CA ALA A 61 19.45 6.11 21.09
C ALA A 61 18.36 6.71 20.20
N ALA A 62 18.35 8.04 20.01
CA ALA A 62 17.41 8.71 19.12
C ALA A 62 17.60 8.30 17.65
N LEU A 63 18.85 8.08 17.22
CA LEU A 63 19.15 7.61 15.87
C LEU A 63 18.62 6.19 15.62
N GLU A 64 18.82 5.30 16.58
CA GLU A 64 18.30 3.92 16.49
C GLU A 64 16.76 3.87 16.50
N ASP A 65 16.10 4.70 17.31
CA ASP A 65 14.64 4.83 17.28
C ASP A 65 14.14 5.31 15.90
N ALA A 66 14.75 6.37 15.36
CA ALA A 66 14.37 6.91 14.06
C ALA A 66 14.60 5.88 12.94
N ARG A 67 15.69 5.11 12.99
CA ARG A 67 15.95 3.98 12.06
C ARG A 67 14.91 2.88 12.19
N GLY A 68 14.51 2.53 13.42
CA GLY A 68 13.45 1.57 13.68
C GLY A 68 12.10 2.01 13.09
N ARG A 69 11.74 3.29 13.24
CA ARG A 69 10.54 3.87 12.62
C ARG A 69 10.59 3.85 11.10
N LEU A 70 11.74 4.19 10.51
CA LEU A 70 11.93 4.13 9.05
C LEU A 70 11.80 2.70 8.53
N GLN A 71 12.44 1.73 9.18
CA GLN A 71 12.33 0.32 8.82
C GLN A 71 10.88 -0.18 8.89
N ASN A 72 10.16 0.16 9.95
CA ASN A 72 8.76 -0.19 10.11
C ASN A 72 7.87 0.44 9.03
N ALA A 73 8.08 1.72 8.72
CA ALA A 73 7.36 2.39 7.63
C ALA A 73 7.59 1.69 6.28
N ASN A 74 8.84 1.37 5.95
CA ASN A 74 9.20 0.67 4.72
C ASN A 74 8.58 -0.73 4.64
N ALA A 75 8.59 -1.49 5.75
CA ALA A 75 7.96 -2.80 5.80
C ALA A 75 6.44 -2.70 5.55
N LYS A 76 5.77 -1.71 6.15
CA LYS A 76 4.33 -1.47 5.92
C LYS A 76 4.02 -1.00 4.51
N MET A 77 4.90 -0.21 3.88
CA MET A 77 4.78 0.16 2.47
C MET A 77 4.83 -1.09 1.57
N ALA A 78 5.81 -1.97 1.77
CA ALA A 78 5.94 -3.20 1.00
C ALA A 78 4.70 -4.10 1.11
N VAL A 79 4.09 -4.18 2.30
CA VAL A 79 2.81 -4.89 2.50
C VAL A 79 1.68 -4.23 1.71
N CYS A 80 1.60 -2.89 1.71
CA CYS A 80 0.58 -2.18 0.94
C CYS A 80 0.77 -2.38 -0.57
N ASP A 81 2.01 -2.30 -1.07
CA ASP A 81 2.34 -2.52 -2.48
C ASP A 81 1.96 -3.94 -2.94
N ALA A 82 2.33 -4.95 -2.16
CA ALA A 82 1.97 -6.35 -2.46
C ALA A 82 0.44 -6.56 -2.48
N HIS A 83 -0.28 -5.90 -1.56
CA HIS A 83 -1.73 -5.96 -1.51
C HIS A 83 -2.38 -5.25 -2.70
N CYS A 84 -1.92 -4.05 -3.06
CA CYS A 84 -2.36 -3.33 -4.26
C CYS A 84 -2.16 -4.18 -5.52
N ALA A 85 -0.98 -4.77 -5.70
CA ALA A 85 -0.69 -5.61 -6.86
C ALA A 85 -1.61 -6.85 -6.95
N ALA A 86 -2.01 -7.42 -5.81
CA ALA A 86 -2.97 -8.52 -5.79
C ALA A 86 -4.38 -8.07 -6.17
N LEU A 87 -4.81 -6.90 -5.68
CA LEU A 87 -6.11 -6.31 -6.02
C LEU A 87 -6.18 -5.87 -7.48
N GLU A 88 -5.10 -5.33 -8.04
CA GLU A 88 -5.01 -4.96 -9.46
C GLU A 88 -5.18 -6.17 -10.37
N ARG A 89 -4.50 -7.30 -10.08
CA ARG A 89 -4.73 -8.56 -10.81
C ARG A 89 -6.18 -9.02 -10.70
N ARG A 90 -6.78 -8.92 -9.52
CA ARG A 90 -8.19 -9.29 -9.32
C ARG A 90 -9.14 -8.39 -10.11
N LEU A 91 -8.82 -7.10 -10.21
CA LEU A 91 -9.57 -6.14 -11.00
C LEU A 91 -9.52 -6.47 -12.50
N GLU A 92 -8.33 -6.83 -13.01
CA GLU A 92 -8.15 -7.26 -14.40
C GLU A 92 -8.96 -8.53 -14.72
N GLU A 93 -8.97 -9.52 -13.82
CA GLU A 93 -9.79 -10.73 -13.98
C GLU A 93 -11.30 -10.40 -14.07
N LEU A 94 -11.78 -9.54 -13.16
CA LEU A 94 -13.18 -9.10 -13.13
C LEU A 94 -13.54 -8.34 -14.42
N ASP A 95 -12.65 -7.47 -14.89
CA ASP A 95 -12.86 -6.72 -16.13
C ASP A 95 -12.95 -7.64 -17.35
N GLY A 96 -12.15 -8.70 -17.39
CA GLY A 96 -12.25 -9.76 -18.40
C GLY A 96 -13.59 -10.49 -18.37
N TRP A 97 -14.08 -10.88 -17.19
CA TRP A 97 -15.39 -11.56 -17.06
C TRP A 97 -16.57 -10.65 -17.41
N ILE A 98 -16.50 -9.38 -17.01
CA ILE A 98 -17.51 -8.37 -17.33
C ILE A 98 -17.60 -8.16 -18.84
N ALA A 99 -16.45 -8.04 -19.53
CA ALA A 99 -16.41 -7.91 -20.98
C ALA A 99 -17.06 -9.12 -21.67
N ALA A 100 -16.67 -10.34 -21.29
CA ALA A 100 -17.23 -11.58 -21.84
C ALA A 100 -18.73 -11.77 -21.54
N ALA A 101 -19.23 -11.25 -20.42
CA ALA A 101 -20.65 -11.25 -20.10
C ALA A 101 -21.42 -10.20 -20.93
N GLY A 102 -20.83 -9.02 -21.15
CA GLY A 102 -21.41 -7.95 -21.96
C GLY A 102 -21.55 -8.34 -23.43
N GLU A 103 -20.58 -9.05 -24.00
CA GLU A 103 -20.64 -9.56 -25.38
C GLU A 103 -21.78 -10.57 -25.58
N ARG A 104 -22.00 -11.47 -24.61
CA ARG A 104 -23.09 -12.46 -24.65
C ARG A 104 -24.49 -11.86 -24.61
N ILE A 105 -24.65 -10.66 -24.05
CA ILE A 105 -25.94 -9.94 -24.01
C ILE A 105 -26.23 -9.22 -25.34
N ARG A 106 -25.19 -8.91 -26.13
CA ARG A 106 -25.32 -8.19 -27.41
C ARG A 106 -25.59 -9.11 -28.62
N MET A 107 -25.31 -10.42 -28.50
CA MET A 107 -25.66 -11.44 -29.49
C MET A 107 -27.09 -11.93 -29.29
#